data_AF-C6X815-F1
#
_entry.id   AF-C6X815-F1
#
_cell.length_a   1.000
_cell.length_b   1.000
_cell.length_c   1.000
_cell.angle_alpha   90.00
_cell.angle_beta   90.00
_cell.angle_gamma   90.00
#
_symmetry.space_group_name_H-M   'P 1'
#
loop_
_entity.id
_entity.type
_entity.pdbx_description
1 polymer ?
#
loop_
_entity_poly.entity_id
_entity_poly.type
_entity_poly.pdbx_seq_one_letter_code
_entity_poly.pdbx_strand_id
1 'polypeptide(L)'
;MRARHLSSEGANSAPRGLFEQSDLYGNERANYFKLLKAYRLNPEAALKACSWGAFQILGMNYSIAGDYGNVKEFVAEVCTSERIQLQILRQFIGQSLSLHQAVQDKDWDKIAFHYNGPKYAENHYQIKLKDAYEKL
;
A
#
# COMPACT_ATOMS: atom_id res chain seq x y z
N MET A 1 -37.85 13.52 -17.62
CA MET A 1 -38.49 14.72 -18.20
C MET A 1 -37.81 15.96 -17.58
N ARG A 2 -37.42 16.91 -18.44
CA ARG A 2 -36.76 18.26 -18.31
C ARG A 2 -36.68 18.96 -16.92
N ALA A 3 -35.70 19.82 -16.61
CA ALA A 3 -35.24 21.00 -17.40
C ALA A 3 -33.78 21.43 -17.07
N ARG A 4 -32.90 21.62 -18.09
CA ARG A 4 -32.38 22.88 -18.73
C ARG A 4 -31.44 23.73 -17.84
N HIS A 5 -30.12 23.66 -18.06
CA HIS A 5 -29.26 24.47 -18.96
C HIS A 5 -29.08 25.94 -18.55
N LEU A 6 -27.86 26.30 -18.13
CA LEU A 6 -27.15 27.54 -18.46
C LEU A 6 -25.64 27.26 -18.37
N SER A 7 -24.96 27.35 -19.51
CA SER A 7 -23.49 27.33 -19.62
C SER A 7 -22.96 28.76 -19.61
N SER A 8 -21.82 28.99 -18.96
CA SER A 8 -20.81 29.94 -19.43
C SER A 8 -19.43 29.44 -19.00
N GLU A 9 -18.49 29.59 -19.92
CA GLU A 9 -17.22 28.88 -20.02
C GLU A 9 -16.13 29.46 -19.12
N GLY A 10 -15.06 28.67 -18.92
CA GLY A 10 -13.75 29.22 -18.57
C GLY A 10 -13.07 28.67 -17.32
N ALA A 11 -12.93 27.35 -17.18
CA ALA A 11 -11.93 26.77 -16.27
C ALA A 11 -11.28 25.53 -16.91
N ASN A 12 -10.14 25.79 -17.55
CA ASN A 12 -9.03 24.90 -17.89
C ASN A 12 -9.35 23.40 -17.95
N SER A 13 -9.55 22.89 -19.17
CA SER A 13 -9.80 21.49 -19.47
C SER A 13 -8.57 20.62 -19.15
N ALA A 14 -8.60 19.92 -18.01
CA ALA A 14 -7.83 18.68 -17.87
C ALA A 14 -8.37 17.68 -18.93
N PRO A 15 -7.49 16.92 -19.62
CA PRO A 15 -7.93 16.02 -20.68
C PRO A 15 -8.88 14.97 -20.12
N ARG A 16 -10.10 14.96 -20.67
CA ARG A 16 -11.18 14.04 -20.34
C ARG A 16 -10.76 12.64 -20.78
N GLY A 17 -10.44 11.75 -19.81
CA GLY A 17 -10.22 10.32 -20.05
C GLY A 17 -9.09 9.62 -19.31
N LEU A 18 -8.66 10.07 -18.12
CA LEU A 18 -7.47 9.49 -17.49
C LEU A 18 -7.69 8.30 -16.54
N PHE A 19 -8.88 8.09 -15.96
CA PHE A 19 -9.12 6.96 -15.04
C PHE A 19 -10.59 6.56 -14.99
N GLU A 20 -10.89 5.29 -15.25
CA GLU A 20 -12.20 4.69 -14.97
C GLU A 20 -12.21 4.03 -13.57
N GLN A 21 -13.41 3.84 -13.02
CA GLN A 21 -13.59 3.16 -11.72
C GLN A 21 -13.11 1.70 -11.78
N SER A 22 -13.21 1.07 -12.94
CA SER A 22 -12.68 -0.26 -13.28
C SER A 22 -11.15 -0.35 -13.24
N ASP A 23 -10.46 0.78 -13.37
CA ASP A 23 -9.02 0.85 -13.20
C ASP A 23 -8.65 0.79 -11.71
N LEU A 24 -9.55 1.15 -10.78
CA LEU A 24 -9.26 1.22 -9.34
C LEU A 24 -9.21 -0.19 -8.72
N TYR A 25 -8.00 -0.64 -8.41
CA TYR A 25 -7.63 -1.73 -7.49
C TYR A 25 -8.38 -3.07 -7.64
N GLY A 26 -7.62 -4.15 -7.84
CA GLY A 26 -8.15 -5.53 -7.85
C GLY A 26 -7.90 -6.30 -9.14
N ASN A 27 -7.41 -5.62 -10.19
CA ASN A 27 -6.89 -6.26 -11.39
C ASN A 27 -5.37 -6.06 -11.44
N GLU A 28 -4.62 -7.13 -11.16
CA GLU A 28 -3.14 -7.14 -11.13
C GLU A 28 -2.53 -6.59 -12.42
N ARG A 29 -3.11 -6.95 -13.57
CA ARG A 29 -2.65 -6.44 -14.88
C ARG A 29 -2.89 -4.94 -15.00
N ALA A 30 -4.07 -4.46 -14.60
CA ALA A 30 -4.37 -3.03 -14.63
C ALA A 30 -3.44 -2.23 -13.70
N ASN A 31 -3.17 -2.75 -12.49
CA ASN A 31 -2.21 -2.15 -11.56
C ASN A 31 -0.80 -2.08 -12.16
N TYR A 32 -0.36 -3.13 -12.85
CA TYR A 32 0.94 -3.12 -13.52
C TYR A 32 1.00 -2.11 -14.68
N PHE A 33 -0.06 -1.99 -15.48
CA PHE A 33 -0.14 -0.96 -16.52
C PHE A 33 -0.11 0.46 -15.95
N LYS A 34 -0.77 0.71 -14.81
CA LYS A 34 -0.68 1.99 -14.10
C LYS A 34 0.74 2.30 -13.65
N LEU A 35 1.40 1.31 -13.06
CA LEU A 35 2.81 1.43 -12.69
C LEU A 35 3.67 1.78 -13.91
N LEU A 36 3.53 1.05 -15.03
CA LEU A 36 4.30 1.33 -16.24
C LEU A 36 4.07 2.76 -16.78
N LYS A 37 2.82 3.23 -16.77
CA LYS A 37 2.49 4.61 -17.18
C LYS A 37 3.17 5.63 -16.26
N ALA A 38 3.06 5.45 -14.94
CA ALA A 38 3.67 6.35 -13.96
C ALA A 38 5.21 6.31 -14.01
N TYR A 39 5.78 5.11 -14.18
CA TYR A 39 7.23 4.88 -14.24
C TYR A 39 7.87 5.60 -15.43
N ARG A 40 7.15 5.70 -16.57
CA ARG A 40 7.60 6.48 -17.73
C ARG A 40 7.68 7.99 -17.46
N LEU A 41 6.91 8.50 -16.51
CA LEU A 41 6.92 9.92 -16.13
C LEU A 41 7.98 10.20 -15.06
N ASN A 42 7.99 9.40 -13.99
CA ASN A 42 8.97 9.49 -12.92
C ASN A 42 9.16 8.11 -12.28
N PRO A 43 10.27 7.41 -12.57
CA PRO A 43 10.56 6.09 -12.02
C PRO A 43 10.53 6.04 -10.50
N GLU A 44 11.19 6.99 -9.85
CA GLU A 44 11.35 6.97 -8.39
C GLU A 44 10.02 7.22 -7.68
N ALA A 45 9.28 8.25 -8.12
CA ALA A 45 7.97 8.55 -7.56
C ALA A 45 6.97 7.41 -7.80
N ALA A 46 7.00 6.78 -8.97
CA ALA A 46 6.14 5.64 -9.29
C ALA A 46 6.41 4.45 -8.36
N LEU A 47 7.67 4.09 -8.16
CA LEU A 47 8.01 2.98 -7.26
C LEU A 47 7.68 3.29 -5.80
N LYS A 48 7.88 4.55 -5.36
CA LYS A 48 7.53 5.01 -4.01
C LYS A 48 6.02 4.98 -3.73
N ALA A 49 5.21 5.21 -4.75
CA ALA A 49 3.75 5.26 -4.65
C ALA A 49 3.05 3.90 -4.65
N CYS A 50 3.79 2.80 -4.86
CA CYS A 50 3.24 1.45 -4.88
C CYS A 50 3.59 0.65 -3.62
N SER A 51 2.68 -0.23 -3.21
CA SER A 51 2.93 -1.25 -2.20
C SER A 51 3.46 -2.53 -2.82
N TRP A 52 4.41 -3.18 -2.15
CA TRP A 52 5.17 -4.31 -2.68
C TRP A 52 5.10 -5.56 -1.81
N GLY A 53 5.10 -6.73 -2.44
CA GLY A 53 5.10 -8.04 -1.78
C GLY A 53 3.78 -8.40 -1.08
N ALA A 54 3.78 -9.56 -0.40
CA ALA A 54 2.60 -10.09 0.30
C ALA A 54 2.10 -9.17 1.42
N PHE A 55 3.01 -8.46 2.08
CA PHE A 55 2.69 -7.58 3.21
C PHE A 55 2.41 -6.13 2.80
N GLN A 56 2.47 -5.83 1.50
CA GLN A 56 2.07 -4.55 0.92
C GLN A 56 2.80 -3.32 1.52
N ILE A 57 4.11 -3.45 1.76
CA ILE A 57 4.92 -2.33 2.26
C ILE A 57 5.06 -1.27 1.16
N LEU A 58 4.67 -0.03 1.47
CA LEU A 58 4.72 1.10 0.55
C LEU A 58 6.18 1.45 0.21
N GLY A 59 6.50 1.61 -1.08
CA GLY A 59 7.85 1.89 -1.55
C GLY A 59 8.47 3.16 -0.99
N MET A 60 7.67 4.14 -0.57
CA MET A 60 8.14 5.33 0.14
C MET A 60 8.84 5.00 1.47
N ASN A 61 8.53 3.85 2.07
CA ASN A 61 9.10 3.38 3.32
C ASN A 61 10.40 2.59 3.13
N TYR A 62 11.01 2.57 1.93
CA TYR A 62 12.23 1.81 1.65
C TYR A 62 13.33 2.02 2.71
N SER A 63 13.63 3.27 3.09
CA SER A 63 14.71 3.56 4.06
C SER A 63 14.45 2.97 5.45
N ILE A 64 13.19 2.89 5.88
CA ILE A 64 12.83 2.31 7.19
C ILE A 64 12.60 0.79 7.12
N ALA A 65 12.33 0.25 5.92
CA ALA A 65 12.01 -1.15 5.70
C ALA A 65 13.26 -2.05 5.58
N GLY A 66 14.44 -1.49 5.29
CA GLY A 66 15.68 -2.27 5.18
C GLY A 66 16.95 -1.49 4.89
N ASP A 67 17.04 -0.22 5.27
CA ASP A 67 18.21 0.65 5.05
C ASP A 67 18.69 0.71 3.58
N TYR A 68 17.72 0.74 2.66
CA TYR A 68 17.99 0.83 1.23
C TYR A 68 18.43 2.25 0.84
N GLY A 69 19.43 2.36 -0.04
CA GLY A 69 19.92 3.64 -0.53
C GLY A 69 18.92 4.33 -1.48
N ASN A 70 18.05 3.56 -2.13
CA ASN A 70 16.96 4.08 -2.95
C ASN A 70 15.82 3.06 -3.10
N VAL A 71 14.68 3.52 -3.61
CA VAL A 71 13.49 2.68 -3.80
C VAL A 71 13.69 1.56 -4.84
N LYS A 72 14.61 1.71 -5.82
CA LYS A 72 14.84 0.67 -6.83
C LYS A 72 15.50 -0.56 -6.22
N GLU A 73 16.45 -0.37 -5.31
CA GLU A 73 17.09 -1.45 -4.55
C GLU A 73 16.06 -2.21 -3.71
N PHE A 74 15.21 -1.49 -2.99
CA PHE A 74 14.09 -2.09 -2.24
C PHE A 74 13.17 -2.92 -3.13
N VAL A 75 12.74 -2.37 -4.28
CA VAL A 75 11.85 -3.07 -5.21
C VAL A 75 12.53 -4.30 -5.82
N ALA A 76 13.81 -4.20 -6.17
CA ALA A 76 14.55 -5.34 -6.69
C ALA A 76 14.61 -6.48 -5.66
N GLU A 77 14.87 -6.16 -4.39
CA GLU A 77 15.00 -7.16 -3.33
C GLU A 77 13.65 -7.74 -2.89
N VAL A 78 12.61 -6.92 -2.65
CA VAL A 78 11.28 -7.40 -2.20
C VAL A 78 10.61 -8.34 -3.22
N CYS A 79 11.00 -8.25 -4.50
CA CYS A 79 10.54 -9.12 -5.58
C CYS A 79 11.28 -10.47 -5.68
N THR A 80 12.30 -10.73 -4.87
CA THR A 80 13.12 -11.96 -4.98
C THR A 80 12.50 -13.18 -4.32
N SER A 81 11.91 -13.04 -3.13
CA SER A 81 11.28 -14.15 -2.40
C SER A 81 10.40 -13.69 -1.24
N GLU A 82 9.47 -14.55 -0.83
CA GLU A 82 8.67 -14.35 0.38
C GLU A 82 9.51 -14.30 1.66
N ARG A 83 10.66 -15.00 1.69
CA ARG A 83 11.61 -14.93 2.82
C ARG A 83 12.12 -13.51 3.02
N ILE A 84 12.52 -12.84 1.95
CA ILE A 84 12.94 -11.44 2.00
C ILE A 84 11.76 -10.55 2.42
N GLN A 85 10.56 -10.78 1.88
CA GLN A 85 9.37 -10.01 2.26
C GLN A 85 9.06 -10.11 3.76
N LEU A 86 9.25 -11.29 4.36
CA LEU A 86 9.12 -11.48 5.81
C LEU A 86 10.21 -10.74 6.60
N GLN A 87 11.45 -10.73 6.12
CA GLN A 87 12.54 -9.97 6.75
C GLN A 87 12.27 -8.46 6.71
N ILE A 88 11.81 -7.95 5.57
CA ILE A 88 11.38 -6.56 5.39
C ILE A 88 10.24 -6.21 6.34
N LEU A 89 9.21 -7.07 6.44
CA LEU A 89 8.10 -6.87 7.37
C LEU A 89 8.61 -6.75 8.82
N ARG A 90 9.49 -7.65 9.25
CA ARG A 90 10.07 -7.62 10.59
C ARG A 90 10.80 -6.30 10.86
N GLN A 91 11.59 -5.83 9.89
CA GLN A 91 12.31 -4.56 10.02
C GLN A 91 11.33 -3.39 10.11
N PHE A 92 10.34 -3.34 9.22
CA PHE A 92 9.30 -2.31 9.22
C PHE A 92 8.53 -2.23 10.55
N ILE A 93 8.09 -3.38 11.08
CA ILE A 93 7.45 -3.47 12.41
C ILE A 93 8.38 -2.91 13.49
N GLY A 94 9.67 -3.25 13.43
CA GLY A 94 10.67 -2.84 14.42
C GLY A 94 10.90 -1.33 14.50
N GLN A 95 10.57 -0.57 13.46
CA GLN A 95 10.72 0.89 13.42
C GLN A 95 9.63 1.65 14.18
N SER A 96 8.50 1.00 14.47
CA SER A 96 7.43 1.58 15.26
C SER A 96 7.43 0.94 16.64
N LEU A 97 7.84 1.69 17.67
CA LEU A 97 7.88 1.19 19.04
C LEU A 97 6.52 0.64 19.50
N SER A 98 5.43 1.33 19.15
CA SER A 98 4.08 0.91 19.56
C SER A 98 3.61 -0.35 18.83
N LEU A 99 3.90 -0.48 17.53
CA LEU A 99 3.57 -1.68 16.77
C LEU A 99 4.44 -2.86 17.18
N HIS A 100 5.74 -2.64 17.39
CA HIS A 100 6.66 -3.67 17.85
C HIS A 100 6.21 -4.20 19.22
N GLN A 101 5.93 -3.32 20.19
CA GLN A 101 5.45 -3.72 21.50
C GLN A 101 4.11 -4.48 21.40
N ALA A 102 3.17 -4.02 20.57
CA ALA A 102 1.91 -4.71 20.34
C ALA A 102 2.11 -6.14 19.79
N VAL A 103 3.07 -6.34 18.89
CA VAL A 103 3.43 -7.68 18.38
C VAL A 103 4.01 -8.56 19.49
N GLN A 104 4.89 -8.02 20.35
CA GLN A 104 5.46 -8.76 21.48
C GLN A 104 4.41 -9.17 22.51
N ASP A 105 3.49 -8.26 22.82
CA ASP A 105 2.42 -8.46 23.79
C ASP A 105 1.25 -9.28 23.23
N LYS A 106 1.27 -9.59 21.92
CA LYS A 106 0.16 -10.22 21.19
C LYS A 106 -1.14 -9.42 21.31
N ASP A 107 -1.03 -8.09 21.32
CA ASP A 107 -2.16 -7.17 21.37
C ASP A 107 -2.76 -7.02 19.95
N TRP A 108 -3.67 -7.94 19.60
CA TRP A 108 -4.24 -8.04 18.26
C TRP A 108 -4.95 -6.77 17.78
N ASP A 109 -5.60 -6.06 18.69
CA ASP A 109 -6.25 -4.79 18.39
C ASP A 109 -5.22 -3.71 18.05
N LYS A 110 -4.16 -3.55 18.86
CA LYS A 110 -3.10 -2.58 18.56
C LYS A 110 -2.30 -2.95 17.31
N ILE A 111 -2.02 -4.24 17.07
CA ILE A 111 -1.38 -4.69 15.82
C ILE A 111 -2.25 -4.27 14.63
N ALA A 112 -3.54 -4.59 14.68
CA ALA A 112 -4.47 -4.29 13.60
C ALA A 112 -4.63 -2.78 13.39
N PHE A 113 -4.73 -1.99 14.46
CA PHE A 113 -4.83 -0.53 14.42
C PHE A 113 -3.58 0.12 13.83
N HIS A 114 -2.39 -0.23 14.32
CA HIS A 114 -1.15 0.40 13.85
C HIS A 114 -0.78 -0.01 12.42
N TYR A 115 -1.16 -1.21 11.98
CA TYR A 115 -0.83 -1.68 10.63
C TYR A 115 -1.88 -1.32 9.57
N ASN A 116 -3.17 -1.48 9.88
CA ASN A 116 -4.28 -1.31 8.93
C ASN A 116 -5.02 0.03 9.10
N GLY A 117 -4.71 0.78 10.15
CA GLY A 117 -5.30 2.08 10.46
C GLY A 117 -6.55 2.03 11.33
N PRO A 118 -7.13 3.19 11.68
CA PRO A 118 -8.20 3.31 12.68
C PRO A 118 -9.49 2.53 12.36
N LYS A 119 -9.70 2.21 11.09
CA LYS A 119 -10.88 1.45 10.60
C LYS A 119 -10.63 -0.07 10.53
N TYR A 120 -9.56 -0.58 11.14
CA TYR A 120 -9.19 -2.00 11.05
C TYR A 120 -10.34 -2.96 11.42
N ALA A 121 -11.19 -2.56 12.37
CA ALA A 121 -12.30 -3.37 12.86
C ALA A 121 -13.37 -3.64 11.80
N GLU A 122 -13.56 -2.75 10.81
CA GLU A 122 -14.50 -2.95 9.70
C GLU A 122 -14.16 -4.24 8.90
N ASN A 123 -12.88 -4.59 8.85
CA ASN A 123 -12.36 -5.78 8.17
C ASN A 123 -12.03 -6.94 9.13
N HIS A 124 -12.32 -6.77 10.42
CA HIS A 124 -12.11 -7.77 11.48
C HIS A 124 -10.65 -8.26 11.58
N TYR A 125 -9.67 -7.39 11.29
CA TYR A 125 -8.25 -7.78 11.26
C TYR A 125 -7.75 -8.34 12.59
N GLN A 126 -8.13 -7.74 13.71
CA GLN A 126 -7.77 -8.20 15.05
C GLN A 126 -8.28 -9.61 15.35
N ILE A 127 -9.50 -9.93 14.91
CA ILE A 127 -10.11 -11.26 15.10
C ILE A 127 -9.36 -12.27 14.24
N LYS A 128 -9.15 -11.95 12.95
CA LYS A 128 -8.41 -12.82 12.02
C LYS A 128 -6.99 -13.13 12.50
N LEU A 129 -6.29 -12.14 13.03
CA LEU A 129 -4.93 -12.31 13.58
C LEU A 129 -4.95 -13.24 14.80
N LYS A 130 -5.85 -12.99 15.75
CA LYS A 130 -6.02 -13.83 16.95
C LYS A 130 -6.34 -15.28 16.58
N ASP A 131 -7.37 -15.48 15.76
CA ASP A 131 -7.83 -16.81 15.36
C ASP A 131 -6.76 -17.58 14.59
N ALA A 132 -5.93 -16.90 13.79
CA ALA A 132 -4.82 -17.51 13.09
C ALA A 132 -3.71 -17.95 14.07
N TYR A 133 -3.40 -17.12 15.07
CA TYR A 133 -2.39 -17.44 16.07
C TYR A 133 -2.78 -18.62 16.96
N GLU A 134 -4.05 -18.71 17.35
CA GLU A 134 -4.58 -19.80 18.19
C GLU A 134 -4.62 -21.16 17.48
N LYS A 135 -4.43 -21.20 16.15
CA LYS A 135 -4.37 -22.41 15.33
C LYS A 135 -2.94 -22.94 15.08
N LEU A 136 -1.92 -22.22 15.53
CA LEU A 136 -0.52 -22.64 15.45
C LEU A 136 -0.22 -23.76 16.44
#